data_AF-A0A9P5THU6-F1
#
_entry.id   AF-A0A9P5THU6-F1
#
_cell.length_a   1.000
_cell.length_b   1.000
_cell.length_c   1.000
_cell.angle_alpha   90.00
_cell.angle_beta   90.00
_cell.angle_gamma   90.00
#
_symmetry.space_group_name_H-M   'P 1'
#
loop_
_entity.id
_entity.type
_entity.pdbx_description
1 polymer ?
#
loop_
_entity_poly.entity_id
_entity_poly.type
_entity_poly.pdbx_seq_one_letter_code
_entity_poly.pdbx_strand_id
1 'polypeptide(L)'
;MMTFDECLDIASRCISATELRLASNGCDWPDPQDDDADSLMGPPTMISLPNLTRLSLDGVEAPVELLKYLHLPNLEYLRIIARFARCHSRCKTIQDFLTQTRCPLKTFEIADSGLSPEDTWDICQIPALARVPNVTFSFRKGPISVQNYVQRLVAKISASGLQAILAGKPSFAAVWDFYDDKDVREGLEQPEFWFGRKECWEEREAKSQLVLYENGTLTSSTSRAQTAIR
;
A
#
# COMPACT_ATOMS: atom_id res chain seq x y z
N MET A 1 -12.33 -13.90 14.19
CA MET A 1 -10.93 -13.54 13.88
C MET A 1 -10.50 -14.49 12.79
N MET A 2 -10.11 -13.99 11.62
CA MET A 2 -9.66 -14.87 10.53
C MET A 2 -8.20 -15.21 10.79
N THR A 3 -7.85 -16.50 10.83
CA THR A 3 -6.48 -17.01 11.04
C THR A 3 -5.70 -17.13 9.72
N PHE A 4 -4.43 -17.56 9.77
CA PHE A 4 -3.53 -17.59 8.61
C PHE A 4 -3.88 -18.76 7.74
N ASP A 5 -4.09 -19.89 8.40
CA ASP A 5 -4.55 -21.12 7.79
C ASP A 5 -5.95 -20.95 7.21
N GLU A 6 -6.84 -20.19 7.87
CA GLU A 6 -8.14 -19.83 7.29
C GLU A 6 -7.99 -18.98 6.03
N CYS A 7 -7.08 -17.99 6.02
CA CYS A 7 -6.78 -17.21 4.81
C CYS A 7 -6.31 -18.11 3.66
N LEU A 8 -5.41 -19.06 3.94
CA LEU A 8 -4.90 -20.02 2.97
C LEU A 8 -5.98 -21.00 2.49
N ASP A 9 -6.78 -21.56 3.41
CA ASP A 9 -7.89 -22.46 3.07
C ASP A 9 -8.92 -21.76 2.18
N ILE A 10 -9.32 -20.53 2.53
CA ILE A 10 -10.21 -19.72 1.69
C ILE A 10 -9.59 -19.48 0.31
N ALA A 11 -8.33 -19.02 0.27
CA ALA A 11 -7.63 -18.77 -0.99
C ALA A 11 -7.60 -20.03 -1.86
N SER A 12 -7.32 -21.20 -1.28
CA SER A 12 -7.26 -22.49 -1.99
C SER A 12 -8.57 -22.89 -2.67
N ARG A 13 -9.70 -22.40 -2.16
CA ARG A 13 -11.05 -22.67 -2.71
C ARG A 13 -11.45 -21.68 -3.80
N CYS A 14 -10.70 -20.58 -3.96
CA CYS A 14 -11.01 -19.47 -4.89
C CYS A 14 -10.33 -19.60 -6.26
N ILE A 15 -10.08 -20.82 -6.77
CA ILE A 15 -9.33 -21.07 -8.02
C ILE A 15 -9.93 -20.41 -9.28
N SER A 16 -11.24 -20.19 -9.30
CA SER A 16 -11.96 -19.54 -10.41
C SER A 16 -12.23 -18.05 -10.17
N ALA A 17 -11.86 -17.52 -9.01
CA ALA A 17 -12.10 -16.13 -8.68
C ALA A 17 -11.16 -15.22 -9.49
N THR A 18 -11.70 -14.10 -9.95
CA THR A 18 -10.92 -13.00 -10.54
C THR A 18 -10.53 -11.97 -9.49
N GLU A 19 -11.30 -11.88 -8.40
CA GLU A 19 -11.07 -10.96 -7.30
C GLU A 19 -11.19 -11.68 -5.97
N LEU A 20 -10.25 -11.43 -5.06
CA LEU A 20 -10.24 -11.99 -3.72
C LEU A 20 -9.95 -10.86 -2.73
N ARG A 21 -10.86 -10.71 -1.75
CA ARG A 21 -10.69 -9.82 -0.62
C ARG A 21 -10.70 -10.64 0.66
N LEU A 22 -9.59 -10.62 1.37
CA LEU A 22 -9.47 -11.17 2.71
C LEU A 22 -9.50 -10.00 3.68
N ALA A 23 -10.47 -9.99 4.60
CA ALA A 23 -10.67 -8.90 5.54
C ALA A 23 -10.80 -9.45 6.97
N SER A 24 -10.13 -8.81 7.93
CA SER A 24 -10.22 -9.14 9.35
C SER A 24 -10.40 -7.88 10.19
N ASN A 25 -11.26 -7.97 11.21
CA ASN A 25 -11.75 -6.81 11.96
C ASN A 25 -10.80 -6.38 13.11
N GLY A 26 -9.48 -6.58 12.97
CA GLY A 26 -8.48 -5.93 13.82
C GLY A 26 -8.24 -6.53 15.21
N CYS A 27 -8.53 -7.81 15.45
CA CYS A 27 -8.01 -8.48 16.66
C CYS A 27 -6.51 -8.74 16.47
N ASP A 28 -5.68 -8.33 17.45
CA ASP A 28 -4.25 -8.67 17.47
C ASP A 28 -4.11 -10.19 17.47
N TRP A 29 -3.38 -10.72 16.49
CA TRP A 29 -3.02 -12.12 16.47
C TRP A 29 -1.86 -12.40 17.42
N PRO A 30 -1.71 -13.64 17.89
CA PRO A 30 -0.43 -14.09 18.42
C PRO A 30 0.62 -13.97 17.31
N ASP A 31 1.75 -13.35 17.65
CA ASP A 31 2.90 -13.20 16.75
C ASP A 31 3.29 -14.62 16.29
N PRO A 32 3.38 -14.93 14.99
CA PRO A 32 3.72 -16.27 14.51
C PRO A 32 5.15 -16.72 14.89
N GLN A 33 5.87 -15.93 15.70
CA GLN A 33 7.20 -16.26 16.20
C GLN A 33 7.22 -17.05 17.52
N ASP A 34 6.10 -17.15 18.26
CA ASP A 34 6.15 -17.66 19.66
C ASP A 34 5.51 -19.04 19.91
N ASP A 35 4.77 -19.63 18.97
CA ASP A 35 4.20 -20.97 19.16
C ASP A 35 4.91 -22.01 18.27
N ASP A 36 5.75 -22.82 18.93
CA ASP A 36 6.20 -24.16 18.55
C ASP A 36 6.15 -24.50 17.04
N ALA A 37 7.27 -24.21 16.36
CA ALA A 37 7.57 -24.52 14.96
C ALA A 37 7.53 -26.03 14.58
N ASP A 38 6.94 -26.89 15.41
CA ASP A 38 6.91 -28.36 15.24
C ASP A 38 5.51 -29.00 15.25
N SER A 39 4.41 -28.26 15.45
CA SER A 39 3.08 -28.87 15.41
C SER A 39 2.37 -28.71 14.06
N LEU A 40 2.60 -29.72 13.21
CA LEU A 40 1.61 -30.31 12.31
C LEU A 40 1.10 -29.44 11.15
N MET A 41 1.92 -29.25 10.11
CA MET A 41 1.54 -29.40 8.69
C MET A 41 2.82 -29.28 7.85
N GLY A 42 2.96 -30.08 6.79
CA GLY A 42 4.11 -29.97 5.88
C GLY A 42 4.24 -28.56 5.30
N PRO A 43 5.36 -28.22 4.62
CA PRO A 43 5.55 -26.90 4.02
C PRO A 43 4.29 -26.55 3.21
N PRO A 44 3.63 -25.40 3.48
CA PRO A 44 2.34 -25.12 2.87
C PRO A 44 2.49 -25.19 1.36
N THR A 45 1.65 -26.01 0.74
CA THR A 45 1.69 -26.18 -0.72
C THR A 45 1.33 -24.84 -1.35
N MET A 46 2.19 -24.37 -2.25
CA MET A 46 1.98 -23.11 -2.97
C MET A 46 0.61 -23.12 -3.67
N ILE A 47 -0.25 -22.17 -3.31
CA ILE A 47 -1.62 -22.04 -3.81
C ILE A 47 -1.57 -21.23 -5.10
N SER A 48 -1.98 -21.84 -6.21
CA SER A 48 -2.04 -21.17 -7.51
C SER A 48 -3.46 -20.70 -7.80
N LEU A 49 -3.61 -19.39 -8.04
CA LEU A 49 -4.89 -18.76 -8.42
C LEU A 49 -4.71 -18.08 -9.79
N PRO A 50 -4.73 -18.86 -10.89
CA PRO A 50 -4.35 -18.37 -12.21
C PRO A 50 -5.31 -17.32 -12.77
N ASN A 51 -6.57 -17.30 -12.33
CA ASN A 51 -7.56 -16.33 -12.81
C ASN A 51 -7.59 -15.03 -12.01
N LEU A 52 -6.87 -14.97 -10.88
CA LEU A 52 -6.96 -13.86 -9.96
C LEU A 52 -6.22 -12.64 -10.52
N THR A 53 -6.96 -11.56 -10.74
CA THR A 53 -6.42 -10.27 -11.21
C THR A 53 -6.42 -9.22 -10.11
N ARG A 54 -7.22 -9.39 -9.05
CA ARG A 54 -7.26 -8.47 -7.90
C ARG A 54 -7.15 -9.20 -6.57
N LEU A 55 -6.22 -8.74 -5.74
CA LEU A 55 -6.08 -9.20 -4.35
C LEU A 55 -6.11 -7.99 -3.40
N SER A 56 -6.96 -8.06 -2.38
CA SER A 56 -7.00 -7.08 -1.29
C SER A 56 -6.86 -7.80 0.05
N LEU A 57 -5.88 -7.39 0.85
CA LEU A 57 -5.61 -7.92 2.19
C LEU A 57 -5.87 -6.79 3.20
N ASP A 58 -6.97 -6.89 3.95
CA ASP A 58 -7.49 -5.80 4.79
C ASP A 58 -7.51 -6.21 6.26
N GLY A 59 -6.56 -5.71 7.05
CA GLY A 59 -6.44 -6.07 8.46
C GLY A 59 -6.04 -7.53 8.70
N VAL A 60 -5.62 -8.25 7.66
CA VAL A 60 -5.04 -9.61 7.75
C VAL A 60 -3.73 -9.52 8.54
N GLU A 61 -3.47 -10.48 9.44
CA GLU A 61 -2.19 -10.53 10.14
C GLU A 61 -1.08 -10.96 9.19
N ALA A 62 0.08 -10.30 9.28
CA ALA A 62 1.22 -10.56 8.42
C ALA A 62 0.83 -10.68 6.93
N PRO A 63 0.15 -9.68 6.34
CA PRO A 63 -0.45 -9.79 5.00
C PRO A 63 0.60 -10.12 3.92
N VAL A 64 1.85 -9.71 4.15
CA VAL A 64 2.97 -9.97 3.23
C VAL A 64 3.46 -11.42 3.33
N GLU A 65 3.37 -12.06 4.50
CA GLU A 65 3.73 -13.46 4.69
C GLU A 65 2.80 -14.38 3.90
N LEU A 66 1.52 -14.02 3.78
CA LEU A 66 0.56 -14.75 2.96
C LEU A 66 1.01 -14.84 1.49
N LEU A 67 1.65 -13.79 0.97
CA LEU A 67 2.12 -13.75 -0.41
C LEU A 67 3.19 -14.81 -0.71
N LYS A 68 3.92 -15.30 0.29
CA LYS A 68 4.91 -16.38 0.11
C LYS A 68 4.29 -17.70 -0.35
N TYR A 69 3.00 -17.87 -0.10
CA TYR A 69 2.25 -19.08 -0.38
C TYR A 69 1.34 -18.94 -1.60
N LEU A 70 1.30 -17.77 -2.26
CA LEU A 70 0.41 -17.50 -3.37
C LEU A 70 1.18 -17.40 -4.70
N HIS A 71 0.70 -18.10 -5.72
CA HIS A 71 1.12 -17.95 -7.11
C HIS A 71 0.02 -17.28 -7.93
N LEU A 72 0.23 -16.01 -8.26
CA LEU A 72 -0.79 -15.15 -8.87
C LEU A 72 -0.29 -14.60 -10.22
N PRO A 73 -0.15 -15.44 -11.26
CA PRO A 73 0.53 -15.06 -12.51
C PRO A 73 -0.17 -13.94 -13.29
N ASN A 74 -1.47 -13.74 -13.07
CA ASN A 74 -2.28 -12.73 -13.77
C ASN A 74 -2.67 -11.54 -12.88
N LEU A 75 -2.03 -11.37 -11.72
CA LEU A 75 -2.36 -10.31 -10.78
C LEU A 75 -2.08 -8.92 -11.39
N GLU A 76 -3.10 -8.07 -11.41
CA GLU A 76 -3.02 -6.68 -11.91
C GLU A 76 -3.14 -5.64 -10.79
N TYR A 77 -3.83 -5.99 -9.70
CA TYR A 77 -4.09 -5.10 -8.57
C TYR A 77 -3.79 -5.81 -7.24
N LEU A 78 -2.88 -5.23 -6.46
CA LEU A 78 -2.56 -5.69 -5.11
C LEU A 78 -2.76 -4.54 -4.13
N ARG A 79 -3.63 -4.74 -3.14
CA ARG A 79 -3.89 -3.79 -2.06
C ARG A 79 -3.64 -4.43 -0.71
N ILE A 80 -2.89 -3.75 0.16
CA ILE A 80 -2.67 -4.18 1.54
C ILE A 80 -3.06 -3.04 2.46
N ILE A 81 -4.05 -3.27 3.32
CA ILE A 81 -4.57 -2.30 4.29
C ILE A 81 -4.24 -2.80 5.69
N ALA A 82 -3.58 -1.95 6.46
CA ALA A 82 -3.06 -2.19 7.80
C ALA A 82 -2.05 -3.34 7.91
N ARG A 83 -1.34 -3.38 9.06
CA ARG A 83 -0.41 -4.45 9.50
C ARG A 83 0.81 -4.72 8.60
N PHE A 84 0.94 -4.06 7.45
CA PHE A 84 2.15 -4.09 6.61
C PHE A 84 3.39 -3.58 7.37
N ALA A 85 3.22 -2.54 8.19
CA ALA A 85 4.27 -1.95 9.02
C ALA A 85 4.79 -2.91 10.12
N ARG A 86 4.04 -3.97 10.44
CA ARG A 86 4.47 -5.02 11.39
C ARG A 86 5.21 -6.18 10.72
N CYS A 87 5.17 -6.28 9.39
CA CYS A 87 5.82 -7.36 8.66
C CYS A 87 7.34 -7.16 8.64
N HIS A 88 8.07 -8.09 9.25
CA HIS A 88 9.52 -8.22 9.07
C HIS A 88 9.84 -8.57 7.62
N SER A 89 10.98 -8.11 7.11
CA SER A 89 11.45 -8.46 5.75
C SER A 89 10.47 -8.11 4.60
N ARG A 90 9.46 -7.25 4.84
CA ARG A 90 8.41 -6.88 3.88
C ARG A 90 8.91 -6.54 2.48
N CYS A 91 9.97 -5.74 2.37
CA CYS A 91 10.50 -5.33 1.07
C CYS A 91 11.09 -6.53 0.30
N LYS A 92 11.77 -7.44 1.01
CA LYS A 92 12.30 -8.67 0.42
C LYS A 92 11.15 -9.59 -0.03
N THR A 93 10.13 -9.78 0.79
CA THR A 93 9.01 -10.65 0.42
C THR A 93 8.20 -10.10 -0.77
N ILE A 94 7.96 -8.79 -0.84
CA ILE A 94 7.34 -8.18 -2.03
C ILE A 94 8.24 -8.34 -3.26
N GLN A 95 9.55 -8.13 -3.13
CA GLN A 95 10.50 -8.35 -4.22
C GLN A 95 10.47 -9.80 -4.72
N ASP A 96 10.51 -10.76 -3.81
CA ASP A 96 10.51 -12.20 -4.12
C ASP A 96 9.19 -12.59 -4.78
N PHE A 97 8.05 -12.19 -4.22
CA PHE A 97 6.71 -12.44 -4.77
C PHE A 97 6.57 -11.92 -6.21
N LEU A 98 6.94 -10.65 -6.46
CA LEU A 98 6.83 -10.07 -7.80
C LEU A 98 7.79 -10.70 -8.80
N THR A 99 9.00 -11.06 -8.35
CA THR A 99 10.00 -11.72 -9.22
C THR A 99 9.57 -13.15 -9.57
N GLN A 100 9.00 -13.87 -8.61
CA GLN A 100 8.56 -15.25 -8.74
C GLN A 100 7.29 -15.37 -9.58
N THR A 101 6.28 -14.53 -9.32
CA THR A 101 5.00 -14.57 -10.05
C THR A 101 5.09 -13.96 -11.44
N ARG A 102 6.00 -12.98 -11.65
CA ARG A 102 6.12 -12.20 -12.89
C ARG A 102 4.77 -11.63 -13.38
N CYS A 103 3.89 -11.33 -12.42
CA CYS A 103 2.54 -10.87 -12.73
C CYS A 103 2.55 -9.51 -13.42
N PRO A 104 1.53 -9.20 -14.26
CA PRO A 104 1.39 -7.93 -14.95
C PRO A 104 0.84 -6.84 -14.01
N LEU A 105 1.46 -6.67 -12.83
CA LEU A 105 0.95 -5.79 -11.79
C LEU A 105 0.90 -4.34 -12.28
N LYS A 106 -0.32 -3.79 -12.35
CA LYS A 106 -0.60 -2.42 -12.76
C LYS A 106 -0.69 -1.48 -11.56
N THR A 107 -1.24 -1.97 -10.44
CA THR A 107 -1.46 -1.17 -9.24
C THR A 107 -1.01 -1.90 -7.98
N PHE A 108 -0.21 -1.20 -7.17
CA PHE A 108 0.22 -1.62 -5.85
C PHE A 108 -0.15 -0.54 -4.84
N GLU A 109 -1.02 -0.86 -3.89
CA GLU A 109 -1.53 0.07 -2.90
C GLU A 109 -1.25 -0.43 -1.49
N ILE A 110 -0.66 0.42 -0.64
CA ILE A 110 -0.47 0.13 0.78
C ILE A 110 -1.17 1.21 1.60
N ALA A 111 -2.12 0.83 2.45
CA ALA A 111 -2.83 1.74 3.34
C ALA A 111 -2.49 1.39 4.80
N ASP A 112 -1.43 1.95 5.37
CA ASP A 112 -0.99 1.59 6.73
C ASP A 112 -0.47 2.79 7.52
N SER A 113 -1.14 3.11 8.62
CA SER A 113 -0.78 4.22 9.52
C SER A 113 0.53 3.98 10.28
N GLY A 114 0.96 2.73 10.41
CA GLY A 114 2.21 2.34 11.08
C GLY A 114 3.46 2.55 10.22
N LEU A 115 3.32 2.83 8.92
CA LEU A 115 4.47 3.05 8.06
C LEU A 115 5.22 4.33 8.45
N SER A 116 6.56 4.22 8.55
CA SER A 116 7.47 5.35 8.67
C SER A 116 7.87 5.89 7.29
N PRO A 117 8.36 7.14 7.20
CA PRO A 117 8.95 7.67 5.97
C PRO A 117 10.06 6.78 5.43
N GLU A 118 10.84 6.19 6.34
CA GLU A 118 11.93 5.28 6.01
C GLU A 118 11.40 4.02 5.33
N ASP A 119 10.31 3.45 5.84
CA ASP A 119 9.69 2.26 5.26
C ASP A 119 9.14 2.52 3.86
N THR A 120 8.42 3.64 3.69
CA THR A 120 7.89 4.03 2.37
C THR A 120 9.02 4.23 1.37
N TRP A 121 10.11 4.86 1.80
CA TRP A 121 11.30 4.99 0.98
C TRP A 121 11.87 3.63 0.58
N ASP A 122 12.05 2.72 1.54
CA ASP A 122 12.63 1.39 1.28
C ASP A 122 11.73 0.56 0.35
N ILE A 123 10.40 0.68 0.44
CA ILE A 123 9.45 0.06 -0.48
C ILE A 123 9.59 0.63 -1.89
N CYS A 124 9.74 1.95 -2.03
CA CYS A 124 9.98 2.59 -3.32
C CYS A 124 11.29 2.16 -3.99
N GLN A 125 12.26 1.64 -3.22
CA GLN A 125 13.52 1.11 -3.74
C GLN A 125 13.42 -0.33 -4.27
N ILE A 126 12.28 -1.02 -4.10
CA ILE A 126 12.09 -2.40 -4.58
C ILE A 126 12.20 -2.43 -6.12
N PRO A 127 13.20 -3.11 -6.70
CA PRO A 127 13.40 -3.13 -8.15
C PRO A 127 12.21 -3.64 -8.95
N ALA A 128 11.49 -4.64 -8.43
CA ALA A 128 10.31 -5.20 -9.11
C ALA A 128 9.16 -4.18 -9.23
N LEU A 129 9.04 -3.23 -8.29
CA LEU A 129 8.04 -2.15 -8.35
C LEU A 129 8.40 -1.06 -9.36
N ALA A 130 9.61 -1.05 -9.92
CA ALA A 130 9.98 -0.10 -10.96
C ALA A 130 9.03 -0.17 -12.17
N ARG A 131 8.51 -1.36 -12.48
CA ARG A 131 7.62 -1.64 -13.62
C ARG A 131 6.14 -1.38 -13.34
N VAL A 132 5.75 -1.18 -12.08
CA VAL A 132 4.36 -0.98 -11.69
C VAL A 132 4.00 0.49 -11.92
N PRO A 133 3.06 0.82 -12.82
CA PRO A 133 2.69 2.20 -13.11
C PRO A 133 2.16 2.93 -11.88
N ASN A 134 1.26 2.29 -11.14
CA ASN A 134 0.54 2.90 -10.04
C ASN A 134 1.03 2.32 -8.72
N VAL A 135 1.93 3.01 -8.02
CA VAL A 135 2.33 2.66 -6.66
C VAL A 135 1.80 3.74 -5.74
N THR A 136 0.98 3.36 -4.77
CA THR A 136 0.25 4.29 -3.90
C THR A 136 0.39 3.89 -2.43
N PHE A 137 0.64 4.86 -1.58
CA PHE A 137 0.66 4.73 -0.14
C PHE A 137 -0.43 5.60 0.44
N SER A 138 -1.26 5.06 1.33
CA SER A 138 -2.20 5.84 2.11
C SER A 138 -2.03 5.69 3.61
N PHE A 139 -2.31 6.78 4.33
CA PHE A 139 -2.03 6.88 5.75
C PHE A 139 -3.18 7.58 6.46
N ARG A 140 -3.60 7.00 7.58
CA ARG A 140 -4.50 7.66 8.54
C ARG A 140 -3.66 8.31 9.62
N LYS A 141 -3.33 9.59 9.44
CA LYS A 141 -2.52 10.39 10.35
C LYS A 141 -3.13 11.79 10.47
N GLY A 142 -3.05 12.37 11.67
CA GLY A 142 -3.44 13.77 11.87
C GLY A 142 -2.57 14.73 11.04
N PRO A 143 -3.06 15.95 10.73
CA PRO A 143 -2.43 16.86 9.76
C PRO A 143 -0.96 17.19 10.07
N ILE A 144 -0.64 17.44 11.34
CA ILE A 144 0.75 17.73 11.79
C ILE A 144 1.66 16.52 11.55
N SER A 145 1.16 15.31 11.78
CA SER A 145 1.92 14.08 11.59
C SER A 145 2.24 13.83 10.12
N VAL A 146 1.31 14.13 9.22
CA VAL A 146 1.53 14.02 7.77
C VAL A 146 2.53 15.05 7.25
N GLN A 147 2.46 16.31 7.70
CA GLN A 147 3.44 17.32 7.26
C GLN A 147 4.88 16.91 7.63
N ASN A 148 5.08 16.46 8.88
CA ASN A 148 6.37 15.96 9.33
C ASN A 148 6.80 14.72 8.55
N TYR A 149 5.84 13.84 8.21
CA TYR A 149 6.09 12.65 7.40
C TYR A 149 6.61 13.01 6.01
N VAL A 150 5.91 13.90 5.31
CA VAL A 150 6.28 14.37 3.97
C VAL A 150 7.63 15.07 3.99
N GLN A 151 7.87 15.97 4.95
CA GLN A 151 9.16 16.65 5.07
C GLN A 151 10.33 15.68 5.26
N ARG A 152 10.17 14.66 6.11
CA ARG A 152 11.20 13.63 6.31
C ARG A 152 11.42 12.78 5.06
N LEU A 153 10.34 12.40 4.38
CA LEU A 153 10.42 11.63 3.14
C LEU A 153 11.13 12.44 2.05
N VAL A 154 10.75 13.71 1.85
CA VAL A 154 11.40 14.63 0.90
C VAL A 154 12.86 14.87 1.24
N ALA A 155 13.19 15.07 2.52
CA ALA A 155 14.58 15.22 2.95
C ALA A 155 15.41 13.97 2.63
N LYS A 156 14.86 12.77 2.86
CA LYS A 156 15.52 11.49 2.54
C LYS A 156 15.71 11.30 1.02
N ILE A 157 14.68 11.62 0.24
CA ILE A 157 14.76 11.62 -1.24
C ILE A 157 15.88 12.55 -1.71
N SER A 158 15.91 13.79 -1.21
CA SER A 158 16.91 14.78 -1.59
C SER A 158 18.33 14.36 -1.19
N ALA A 159 18.50 13.79 0.02
CA ALA A 159 19.80 13.32 0.50
C ALA A 159 20.35 12.13 -0.29
N SER A 160 19.49 11.30 -0.88
CA SER A 160 19.91 10.09 -1.61
C SER A 160 20.56 10.36 -2.97
N GLY A 161 20.59 11.61 -3.45
CA GLY A 161 21.10 11.96 -4.79
C GLY A 161 20.26 11.41 -5.95
N LEU A 162 19.15 10.73 -5.66
CA LEU A 162 18.25 10.12 -6.65
C LEU A 162 17.37 11.13 -7.40
N GLN A 163 17.51 12.44 -7.15
CA GLN A 163 16.80 13.46 -7.92
C GLN A 163 17.02 13.27 -9.44
N ALA A 164 18.22 12.83 -9.86
CA ALA A 164 18.53 12.52 -11.26
C ALA A 164 17.83 11.25 -11.79
N ILE A 165 17.56 10.25 -10.94
CA ILE A 165 16.84 9.03 -11.32
C ILE A 165 15.32 9.27 -11.34
N LEU A 166 14.83 10.18 -10.49
CA LEU A 166 13.43 10.61 -10.48
C LEU A 166 13.10 11.60 -11.59
N ALA A 167 14.07 12.36 -12.10
CA ALA A 167 13.89 13.21 -13.28
C ALA A 167 13.55 12.43 -14.57
N GLY A 168 13.83 11.12 -14.62
CA GLY A 168 13.49 10.22 -15.73
C GLY A 168 12.47 9.12 -15.38
N LYS A 169 11.85 9.18 -14.19
CA LYS A 169 10.86 8.20 -13.71
C LYS A 169 9.57 8.93 -13.31
N PRO A 170 8.42 8.24 -13.28
CA PRO A 170 7.13 8.87 -12.99
C PRO A 170 7.21 9.71 -11.72
N SER A 171 6.85 10.98 -11.84
CA SER A 171 6.94 11.99 -10.79
C SER A 171 6.17 11.51 -9.56
N PHE A 172 6.62 11.78 -8.33
CA PHE A 172 5.82 11.43 -7.16
C PHE A 172 4.78 12.52 -6.91
N ALA A 173 3.51 12.15 -6.72
CA ALA A 173 2.42 13.02 -6.33
C ALA A 173 1.97 12.66 -4.91
N ALA A 174 1.74 13.69 -4.09
CA ALA A 174 1.08 13.55 -2.81
C ALA A 174 -0.32 14.16 -2.93
N VAL A 175 -1.36 13.37 -2.66
CA VAL A 175 -2.75 13.84 -2.70
C VAL A 175 -3.29 13.91 -1.28
N TRP A 176 -3.91 15.02 -0.94
CA TRP A 176 -4.53 15.22 0.35
C TRP A 176 -6.04 15.28 0.20
N ASP A 177 -6.74 14.29 0.77
CA ASP A 177 -8.18 14.36 0.96
C ASP A 177 -8.47 15.01 2.31
N PHE A 178 -8.86 16.28 2.28
CA PHE A 178 -9.43 16.95 3.45
C PHE A 178 -10.91 16.61 3.48
N TYR A 179 -11.36 15.91 4.52
CA TYR A 179 -12.77 15.93 4.90
C TYR A 179 -13.04 17.22 5.69
N ASP A 180 -14.24 17.78 5.54
CA ASP A 180 -14.60 19.02 6.24
C ASP A 180 -14.63 18.73 7.75
N ASP A 181 -14.29 19.73 8.57
CA ASP A 181 -14.12 19.59 10.02
C ASP A 181 -15.45 19.18 10.73
N LYS A 182 -16.57 19.29 9.99
CA LYS A 182 -17.89 18.76 10.38
C LYS A 182 -18.02 17.25 10.22
N ASP A 183 -17.43 16.66 9.17
CA ASP A 183 -17.49 15.22 8.90
C ASP A 183 -16.71 14.43 9.96
N VAL A 184 -15.57 14.99 10.42
CA VAL A 184 -14.75 14.42 11.49
C VAL A 184 -15.49 14.37 12.84
N ARG A 185 -16.40 15.32 13.09
CA ARG A 185 -17.20 15.38 14.34
C ARG A 185 -18.39 14.42 14.34
N GLU A 186 -18.89 14.03 13.18
CA GLU A 186 -20.00 13.08 13.04
C GLU A 186 -19.54 11.61 13.00
N GLY A 187 -18.25 11.35 13.24
CA GLY A 187 -17.69 9.99 13.17
C GLY A 187 -17.52 9.49 11.73
N LEU A 188 -17.59 10.38 10.75
CA LEU A 188 -17.24 10.09 9.36
C LEU A 188 -15.73 10.28 9.14
N GLU A 189 -15.25 9.57 8.14
CA GLU A 189 -13.88 9.11 7.91
C GLU A 189 -12.75 10.12 8.20
N GLN A 190 -11.67 9.65 8.81
CA GLN A 190 -10.46 10.45 9.01
C GLN A 190 -9.82 10.83 7.66
N PRO A 191 -9.15 11.99 7.56
CA PRO A 191 -8.43 12.38 6.35
C PRO A 191 -7.43 11.32 5.91
N GLU A 192 -7.53 10.93 4.64
CA GLU A 192 -6.61 9.99 4.01
C GLU A 192 -5.58 10.77 3.19
N PHE A 193 -4.31 10.53 3.50
CA PHE A 193 -3.18 11.05 2.73
C PHE A 193 -2.77 10.01 1.71
N TRP A 194 -2.53 10.41 0.46
CA TRP A 194 -2.04 9.52 -0.59
C TRP A 194 -0.67 9.98 -1.10
N PHE A 195 0.20 9.04 -1.42
CA PHE A 195 1.50 9.30 -2.02
C PHE A 195 1.77 8.27 -3.11
N GLY A 196 2.14 8.67 -4.32
CA GLY A 196 2.37 7.71 -5.40
C GLY A 196 2.91 8.30 -6.69
N ARG A 197 2.88 7.55 -7.79
CA ARG A 197 3.37 7.99 -9.11
C ARG A 197 2.35 8.86 -9.86
N LYS A 198 2.77 9.94 -10.52
CA LYS A 198 1.95 11.05 -11.04
C LYS A 198 0.96 10.66 -12.15
N GLU A 199 1.28 9.65 -12.96
CA GLU A 199 0.49 9.24 -14.12
C GLU A 199 -0.93 8.72 -13.78
N CYS A 200 -1.28 8.62 -12.50
CA CYS A 200 -2.48 7.94 -12.01
C CYS A 200 -3.57 8.89 -11.45
N TRP A 201 -3.34 10.21 -11.43
CA TRP A 201 -4.11 11.11 -10.55
C TRP A 201 -5.06 12.09 -11.26
N GLU A 202 -5.02 12.18 -12.60
CA GLU A 202 -5.78 13.18 -13.38
C GLU A 202 -7.31 13.15 -13.12
N GLU A 203 -7.91 11.97 -12.86
CA GLU A 203 -9.34 11.87 -12.53
C GLU A 203 -9.68 12.24 -11.07
N ARG A 204 -8.71 12.15 -10.14
CA ARG A 204 -8.93 12.40 -8.70
C ARG A 204 -8.66 13.85 -8.28
N GLU A 205 -7.93 14.61 -9.10
CA GLU A 205 -7.67 16.05 -8.92
C GLU A 205 -8.96 16.88 -8.72
N ALA A 206 -10.11 16.39 -9.17
CA ALA A 206 -11.37 17.12 -9.06
C ALA A 206 -11.91 17.28 -7.62
N LYS A 207 -11.47 16.45 -6.65
CA LYS A 207 -12.03 16.41 -5.29
C LYS A 207 -11.06 16.70 -4.15
N SER A 208 -9.76 16.78 -4.41
CA SER A 208 -8.70 16.81 -3.39
C SER A 208 -7.82 18.05 -3.51
N GLN A 209 -7.14 18.45 -2.44
CA GLN A 209 -6.01 19.38 -2.57
C GLN A 209 -4.77 18.56 -2.95
N LEU A 210 -4.31 18.74 -4.19
CA LEU A 210 -3.12 18.09 -4.67
C LEU A 210 -1.89 18.92 -4.30
N VAL A 211 -0.89 18.26 -3.68
CA VAL A 211 0.41 18.85 -3.37
C VAL A 211 1.43 18.13 -4.23
N LEU A 212 1.81 18.75 -5.35
CA LEU A 212 2.76 18.16 -6.29
C LEU A 212 4.20 18.47 -5.87
N TYR A 213 5.00 17.43 -5.72
CA TYR A 213 6.44 17.55 -5.54
C TYR A 213 7.16 17.03 -6.78
N GLU A 214 7.67 17.94 -7.62
CA GLU A 214 8.56 17.56 -8.71
C GLU A 214 10.01 17.84 -8.29
N ASN A 215 10.88 16.83 -8.43
CA ASN A 215 12.31 16.94 -8.11
C ASN A 215 12.59 17.43 -6.68
N GLY A 216 11.78 17.01 -5.70
CA GLY A 216 11.93 17.41 -4.29
C GLY A 216 11.55 18.87 -4.01
N THR A 217 11.02 19.59 -5.00
CA THR A 217 10.51 20.95 -4.85
C THR A 217 8.99 20.92 -4.95
N LEU A 218 8.31 21.63 -4.06
CA LEU A 218 6.87 21.85 -4.18
C LEU A 218 6.62 22.69 -5.44
N THR A 219 6.01 22.12 -6.48
CA THR A 219 5.81 22.81 -7.77
C THR A 219 4.43 23.41 -7.93
N SER A 220 3.42 22.88 -7.25
CA SER A 220 2.11 23.52 -7.16
C SER A 220 1.31 23.03 -5.95
N SER A 221 0.51 23.94 -5.40
CA SER A 221 -0.58 23.62 -4.47
C SER A 221 -1.87 24.19 -5.07
N THR A 222 -2.74 23.33 -5.59
CA THR A 222 -4.06 23.75 -6.06
C THR A 222 -5.03 23.77 -4.88
N SER A 223 -5.19 24.95 -4.27
CA SER A 223 -6.30 25.23 -3.37
C SER A 223 -7.53 25.56 -4.20
N ARG A 224 -8.61 24.79 -4.05
CA ARG A 224 -9.91 25.24 -4.58
C ARG A 224 -10.49 26.28 -3.62
N ALA A 225 -10.70 27.49 -4.17
CA ALA A 225 -11.53 28.52 -3.57
C ALA A 225 -12.94 27.95 -3.30
N GLN A 226 -13.43 28.17 -2.08
CA GLN A 226 -14.81 27.91 -1.69
C GLN A 226 -15.75 28.57 -2.71
N THR A 227 -16.37 27.78 -3.57
CA THR A 227 -17.51 28.25 -4.35
C THR A 227 -18.70 28.20 -3.41
N ALA A 228 -19.04 29.36 -2.84
CA ALA A 228 -20.24 29.54 -2.04
C ALA A 228 -21.46 29.14 -2.88
N ILE A 229 -22.10 28.04 -2.49
CA ILE A 229 -23.46 27.73 -2.93
C ILE A 229 -24.38 28.59 -2.07
N ARG A 230 -25.07 29.52 -2.72
CA ARG A 230 -26.15 30.36 -2.15
C ARG A 230 -27.39 29.52 -1.88
#